data_AF-A0A919U131-F1
#
_entry.id   AF-A0A919U131-F1
#
_cell.length_a   1.000
_cell.length_b   1.000
_cell.length_c   1.000
_cell.angle_alpha   90.00
_cell.angle_beta   90.00
_cell.angle_gamma   90.00
#
_symmetry.space_group_name_H-M   'P 1'
#
loop_
_entity.id
_entity.type
_entity.pdbx_description
1 polymer ?
#
loop_
_entity_poly.entity_id
_entity_poly.type
_entity_poly.pdbx_seq_one_letter_code
_entity_poly.pdbx_strand_id
1 'polypeptide(L)'
;MPGSSAADVLAALRGHADPGEHATTSRRLDGVPLVVIGVRMGTVFDIAKAHRTLPLPEVAALLERDEYEARMVGAAVLDFRARAPRIDADGRRALYDVWMDHLDRMVTWDLIDRSAPRVVGLHLRDGDRAPLFVLAASDDVWHRRTAVVATFSIIRAGDVADPLRICTLVAADPEKLVQTALGTALREIGRIDPAARDAFVADHGPTMTATARRVATSA
;
A
#
# COMPACT_ATOMS: atom_id res chain seq x y z
N MET A 1 -26.01 -15.02 -0.41
CA MET A 1 -24.72 -14.66 -1.03
C MET A 1 -24.48 -13.21 -0.69
N PRO A 2 -23.29 -12.81 -0.21
CA PRO A 2 -22.98 -11.38 -0.11
C PRO A 2 -23.20 -10.77 -1.49
N GLY A 3 -23.81 -9.57 -1.52
CA GLY A 3 -24.13 -8.93 -2.78
C GLY A 3 -22.88 -8.67 -3.63
N SER A 4 -23.06 -8.64 -4.94
CA SER A 4 -21.95 -8.61 -5.91
C SER A 4 -21.63 -7.20 -6.42
N SER A 5 -22.08 -6.15 -5.72
CA SER A 5 -21.85 -4.76 -6.12
C SER A 5 -21.15 -3.93 -5.04
N ALA A 6 -20.59 -2.80 -5.44
CA ALA A 6 -20.07 -1.77 -4.55
C ALA A 6 -21.17 -1.19 -3.65
N ALA A 7 -22.42 -1.12 -4.14
CA ALA A 7 -23.56 -0.69 -3.35
C ALA A 7 -23.85 -1.64 -2.18
N ASP A 8 -23.71 -2.95 -2.38
CA ASP A 8 -23.89 -3.94 -1.32
C ASP A 8 -22.81 -3.81 -0.24
N VAL A 9 -21.56 -3.56 -0.65
CA VAL A 9 -20.45 -3.28 0.28
C VAL A 9 -20.72 -2.02 1.09
N LEU A 10 -21.18 -0.95 0.46
CA LEU A 10 -21.53 0.30 1.15
C LEU A 10 -22.68 0.10 2.14
N ALA A 11 -23.70 -0.68 1.77
CA ALA A 11 -24.79 -1.03 2.66
C ALA A 11 -24.28 -1.83 3.88
N ALA A 12 -23.39 -2.79 3.67
CA ALA A 12 -22.75 -3.55 4.74
C ALA A 12 -21.92 -2.65 5.67
N LEU A 13 -21.10 -1.77 5.12
CA LEU A 13 -20.31 -0.81 5.90
C LEU A 13 -21.20 0.09 6.76
N ARG A 14 -22.25 0.67 6.17
CA ARG A 14 -23.19 1.54 6.90
C ARG A 14 -23.96 0.80 7.99
N GLY A 15 -24.27 -0.48 7.78
CA GLY A 15 -24.87 -1.34 8.80
C GLY A 15 -23.97 -1.61 10.01
N HIS A 16 -22.66 -1.38 9.88
CA HIS A 16 -21.66 -1.52 10.94
C HIS A 16 -21.10 -0.17 11.41
N ALA A 17 -21.71 0.95 11.03
CA ALA A 17 -21.25 2.27 11.46
C ALA A 17 -21.41 2.45 12.98
N ASP A 18 -20.35 2.90 13.63
CA ASP A 18 -20.28 3.19 15.05
C ASP A 18 -19.79 4.64 15.27
N PRO A 19 -20.51 5.46 16.07
CA PRO A 19 -20.11 6.85 16.32
C PRO A 19 -18.74 7.02 16.99
N GLY A 20 -18.32 6.06 17.83
CA GLY A 20 -17.02 6.09 18.49
C GLY A 20 -15.86 5.80 17.53
N GLU A 21 -16.05 4.80 16.66
CA GLU A 21 -15.12 4.49 15.57
C GLU A 21 -15.08 5.63 14.54
N HIS A 22 -16.23 6.26 14.24
CA HIS A 22 -16.30 7.46 13.41
C HIS A 22 -15.42 8.57 14.00
N ALA A 23 -15.65 8.97 15.25
CA ALA A 23 -14.88 10.04 15.89
C ALA A 23 -13.37 9.73 15.96
N THR A 24 -13.02 8.46 16.21
CA THR A 24 -11.62 8.03 16.27
C THR A 24 -10.95 8.09 14.90
N THR A 25 -11.61 7.58 13.87
CA THR A 25 -11.09 7.56 12.50
C THR A 25 -11.03 8.97 11.90
N SER A 26 -12.04 9.81 12.14
CA SER A 26 -12.06 11.21 11.70
C SER A 26 -10.90 12.02 12.27
N ARG A 27 -10.54 11.82 13.56
CA ARG A 27 -9.35 12.46 14.15
C ARG A 27 -8.04 12.01 13.51
N ARG A 28 -7.96 10.73 13.11
CA ARG A 28 -6.77 10.16 12.46
C ARG A 28 -6.60 10.66 11.02
N LEU A 29 -7.71 10.91 10.33
CA LEU A 29 -7.77 11.38 8.95
C LEU A 29 -7.98 12.89 8.85
N ASP A 30 -7.71 13.63 9.93
CA ASP A 30 -7.81 15.10 9.91
C ASP A 30 -6.92 15.69 8.82
N GLY A 31 -7.50 16.58 7.99
CA GLY A 31 -6.85 17.15 6.81
C GLY A 31 -6.74 16.24 5.58
N VAL A 32 -7.20 14.98 5.65
CA VAL A 32 -7.29 14.09 4.49
C VAL A 32 -8.65 14.28 3.80
N PRO A 33 -8.72 14.40 2.47
CA PRO A 33 -9.98 14.63 1.74
C PRO A 33 -10.81 13.35 1.60
N LEU A 34 -11.21 12.75 2.72
CA LEU A 34 -12.01 11.53 2.79
C LEU A 34 -13.15 11.66 3.79
N VAL A 35 -14.27 11.01 3.49
CA VAL A 35 -15.42 10.86 4.38
C VAL A 35 -15.27 9.59 5.20
N VAL A 36 -15.58 9.66 6.50
CA VAL A 36 -15.49 8.52 7.43
C VAL A 36 -16.87 7.95 7.68
N ILE A 37 -17.05 6.64 7.49
CA ILE A 37 -18.28 5.94 7.88
C ILE A 37 -18.26 5.65 9.39
N GLY A 38 -17.11 5.23 9.92
CA GLY A 38 -16.93 4.83 11.31
C GLY A 38 -17.06 3.33 11.50
N VAL A 39 -16.32 2.53 10.73
CA VAL A 39 -16.32 1.07 10.87
C VAL A 39 -14.98 0.59 11.38
N ARG A 40 -14.99 -0.27 12.41
CA ARG A 40 -13.77 -0.90 12.93
C ARG A 40 -13.01 -1.61 11.80
N MET A 41 -11.69 -1.39 11.69
CA MET A 41 -10.88 -1.93 10.59
C MET A 41 -10.92 -3.47 10.45
N GLY A 42 -11.07 -4.20 11.56
CA GLY A 42 -11.28 -5.65 11.50
C GLY A 42 -12.52 -6.02 10.68
N THR A 43 -13.64 -5.35 10.95
CA THR A 43 -14.91 -5.52 10.21
C THR A 43 -14.78 -5.10 8.75
N VAL A 44 -14.05 -4.01 8.46
CA VAL A 44 -13.76 -3.59 7.07
C VAL A 44 -13.05 -4.72 6.31
N PHE A 45 -12.05 -5.37 6.91
CA PHE A 45 -11.35 -6.48 6.28
C PHE A 45 -12.19 -7.76 6.18
N ASP A 46 -13.08 -8.02 7.13
CA ASP A 46 -14.03 -9.13 7.05
C ASP A 46 -15.02 -8.94 5.90
N ILE A 47 -15.54 -7.71 5.73
CA ILE A 47 -16.38 -7.34 4.57
C ILE A 47 -15.58 -7.53 3.28
N ALA A 48 -14.36 -6.99 3.18
CA ALA A 48 -13.53 -7.17 2.00
C ALA A 48 -13.26 -8.66 1.68
N LYS A 49 -13.07 -9.50 2.70
CA LYS A 49 -12.87 -10.94 2.52
C LYS A 49 -14.14 -11.65 2.04
N ALA A 50 -15.30 -11.27 2.55
CA ALA A 50 -16.60 -11.79 2.10
C ALA A 50 -16.90 -11.41 0.64
N HIS A 51 -16.40 -10.26 0.20
CA HIS A 51 -16.57 -9.72 -1.16
C HIS A 51 -15.33 -9.90 -2.06
N ARG A 52 -14.41 -10.82 -1.73
CA ARG A 52 -13.15 -11.03 -2.47
C ARG A 52 -13.30 -11.36 -3.95
N THR A 53 -14.49 -11.80 -4.38
CA THR A 53 -14.81 -12.17 -5.78
C THR A 53 -15.57 -11.07 -6.51
N LEU A 54 -15.61 -9.84 -5.97
CA LEU A 54 -16.22 -8.71 -6.67
C LEU A 54 -15.64 -8.55 -8.09
N PRO A 55 -16.50 -8.26 -9.09
CA PRO A 55 -16.04 -7.84 -10.40
C PRO A 55 -15.10 -6.63 -10.29
N LEU A 56 -14.05 -6.57 -11.12
CA LEU A 56 -13.10 -5.46 -11.07
C LEU A 56 -13.73 -4.07 -11.27
N PRO A 57 -14.77 -3.89 -12.11
CA PRO A 57 -15.47 -2.61 -12.19
C PRO A 57 -16.10 -2.18 -10.86
N GLU A 58 -16.58 -3.11 -10.04
CA GLU A 58 -17.14 -2.81 -8.71
C GLU A 58 -16.04 -2.49 -7.71
N VAL A 59 -14.86 -3.13 -7.84
CA VAL A 59 -13.68 -2.79 -7.03
C VAL A 59 -13.19 -1.38 -7.38
N ALA A 60 -13.11 -1.04 -8.66
CA ALA A 60 -12.80 0.31 -9.14
C ALA A 60 -13.82 1.33 -8.61
N ALA A 61 -15.12 1.01 -8.69
CA ALA A 61 -16.18 1.86 -8.14
C ALA A 61 -16.03 2.11 -6.63
N LEU A 62 -15.49 1.15 -5.86
CA LEU A 62 -15.17 1.33 -4.43
C LEU A 62 -13.96 2.23 -4.20
N LEU A 63 -12.93 2.15 -5.07
CA LEU A 63 -11.74 3.01 -4.99
C LEU A 63 -12.05 4.48 -5.34
N GLU A 64 -13.03 4.71 -6.22
CA GLU A 64 -13.50 6.05 -6.60
C GLU A 64 -14.37 6.74 -5.53
N ARG A 65 -14.79 6.02 -4.49
CA ARG A 65 -15.64 6.58 -3.42
C ARG A 65 -14.90 7.57 -2.55
N ASP A 66 -15.57 8.58 -2.01
CA ASP A 66 -14.96 9.46 -1.00
C ASP A 66 -14.93 8.83 0.39
N GLU A 67 -15.70 7.76 0.62
CA GLU A 67 -15.70 7.04 1.87
C GLU A 67 -14.41 6.24 2.08
N TYR A 68 -13.64 6.57 3.11
CA TYR A 68 -12.36 5.93 3.45
C TYR A 68 -12.49 4.41 3.58
N GLU A 69 -13.49 3.93 4.31
CA GLU A 69 -13.70 2.48 4.49
C GLU A 69 -14.09 1.78 3.18
N ALA A 70 -14.78 2.46 2.25
CA ALA A 70 -15.10 1.90 0.95
C ALA A 70 -13.83 1.71 0.11
N ARG A 71 -12.96 2.75 0.05
CA ARG A 71 -11.63 2.63 -0.62
C ARG A 71 -10.80 1.53 0.01
N MET A 72 -10.79 1.43 1.34
CA MET A 72 -10.06 0.40 2.07
C MET A 72 -10.58 -1.02 1.73
N VAL A 73 -11.89 -1.20 1.57
CA VAL A 73 -12.43 -2.47 1.05
C VAL A 73 -11.89 -2.77 -0.35
N GLY A 74 -11.93 -1.79 -1.27
CA GLY A 74 -11.40 -1.95 -2.63
C GLY A 74 -9.93 -2.39 -2.64
N ALA A 75 -9.08 -1.67 -1.92
CA ALA A 75 -7.66 -1.99 -1.77
C ALA A 75 -7.44 -3.38 -1.14
N ALA A 76 -8.23 -3.72 -0.12
CA ALA A 76 -8.14 -5.03 0.54
C ALA A 76 -8.61 -6.19 -0.36
N VAL A 77 -9.63 -6.00 -1.19
CA VAL A 77 -10.08 -7.00 -2.19
C VAL A 77 -8.98 -7.27 -3.20
N LEU A 78 -8.33 -6.22 -3.75
CA LEU A 78 -7.20 -6.38 -4.66
C LEU A 78 -6.06 -7.17 -4.00
N ASP A 79 -5.70 -6.82 -2.75
CA ASP A 79 -4.69 -7.53 -1.97
C ASP A 79 -5.02 -9.02 -1.79
N PHE A 80 -6.25 -9.33 -1.37
CA PHE A 80 -6.68 -10.72 -1.16
C PHE A 80 -6.63 -11.53 -2.46
N ARG A 81 -7.03 -10.94 -3.58
CA ARG A 81 -6.98 -11.58 -4.90
C ARG A 81 -5.54 -11.79 -5.38
N ALA A 82 -4.65 -10.81 -5.17
CA ALA A 82 -3.25 -10.90 -5.58
C ALA A 82 -2.46 -12.01 -4.84
N ARG A 83 -2.92 -12.40 -3.65
CA ARG A 83 -2.38 -13.50 -2.83
C ARG A 83 -2.99 -14.88 -3.17
N ALA A 84 -3.99 -14.94 -4.04
CA ALA A 84 -4.66 -16.20 -4.35
C ALA A 84 -3.66 -17.21 -4.97
N PRO A 85 -3.61 -18.48 -4.53
CA PRO A 85 -2.60 -19.45 -4.99
C PRO A 85 -2.60 -19.76 -6.49
N ARG A 86 -3.66 -19.42 -7.22
CA ARG A 86 -3.87 -19.79 -8.62
C ARG A 86 -4.21 -18.59 -9.52
N ILE A 87 -3.82 -17.38 -9.11
CA ILE A 87 -3.93 -16.23 -10.00
C ILE A 87 -2.89 -16.36 -11.12
N ASP A 88 -3.35 -16.31 -12.37
CA ASP A 88 -2.52 -16.32 -13.56
C ASP A 88 -1.93 -14.92 -13.85
N ALA A 89 -1.12 -14.83 -14.91
CA ALA A 89 -0.46 -13.58 -15.29
C ALA A 89 -1.48 -12.50 -15.69
N ASP A 90 -2.51 -12.86 -16.46
CA ASP A 90 -3.55 -11.93 -16.91
C ASP A 90 -4.38 -11.41 -15.75
N GLY A 91 -4.79 -12.29 -14.82
CA GLY A 91 -5.47 -11.91 -13.59
C GLY A 91 -4.60 -10.99 -12.72
N ARG A 92 -3.29 -11.27 -12.60
CA ARG A 92 -2.36 -10.41 -11.85
C ARG A 92 -2.22 -9.04 -12.50
N ARG A 93 -2.10 -9.00 -13.83
CA ARG A 93 -2.04 -7.76 -14.61
C ARG A 93 -3.32 -6.94 -14.45
N ALA A 94 -4.49 -7.58 -14.50
CA ALA A 94 -5.76 -6.87 -14.32
C ALA A 94 -5.90 -6.22 -12.93
N LEU A 95 -5.38 -6.86 -11.86
CA LEU A 95 -5.33 -6.23 -10.53
C LEU A 95 -4.36 -5.05 -10.48
N TYR A 96 -3.20 -5.20 -11.12
CA TYR A 96 -2.20 -4.15 -11.23
C TYR A 96 -2.74 -2.92 -11.98
N ASP A 97 -3.37 -3.13 -13.14
CA ASP A 97 -3.94 -2.06 -13.96
C ASP A 97 -4.98 -1.28 -13.16
N VAL A 98 -5.96 -1.96 -12.54
CA VAL A 98 -6.97 -1.30 -11.69
C VAL A 98 -6.31 -0.52 -10.54
N TRP A 99 -5.28 -1.07 -9.92
CA TRP A 99 -4.61 -0.39 -8.80
C TRP A 99 -3.87 0.88 -9.26
N MET A 100 -3.13 0.78 -10.36
CA MET A 100 -2.35 1.89 -10.92
C MET A 100 -3.24 2.99 -11.48
N ASP A 101 -4.35 2.62 -12.13
CA ASP A 101 -5.34 3.57 -12.66
C ASP A 101 -6.03 4.40 -11.57
N HIS A 102 -5.98 3.96 -10.31
CA HIS A 102 -6.59 4.62 -9.15
C HIS A 102 -5.55 5.05 -8.11
N LEU A 103 -4.27 5.18 -8.49
CA LEU A 103 -3.21 5.57 -7.58
C LEU A 103 -3.46 6.97 -6.98
N ASP A 104 -4.07 7.87 -7.72
CA ASP A 104 -4.51 9.20 -7.26
C ASP A 104 -5.57 9.13 -6.13
N ARG A 105 -6.27 7.99 -5.99
CA ARG A 105 -7.21 7.75 -4.89
C ARG A 105 -6.55 7.22 -3.62
N MET A 106 -5.27 6.81 -3.68
CA MET A 106 -4.52 6.23 -2.56
C MET A 106 -3.92 7.32 -1.66
N VAL A 107 -4.78 8.17 -1.10
CA VAL A 107 -4.42 9.41 -0.39
C VAL A 107 -4.11 9.21 1.11
N THR A 108 -3.88 7.97 1.53
CA THR A 108 -3.44 7.63 2.88
C THR A 108 -2.41 6.51 2.83
N TRP A 109 -1.49 6.53 3.79
CA TRP A 109 -0.38 5.56 3.83
C TRP A 109 -0.87 4.12 3.97
N ASP A 110 -1.98 3.89 4.68
CA ASP A 110 -2.54 2.57 4.93
C ASP A 110 -3.25 1.97 3.72
N LEU A 111 -3.83 2.78 2.81
CA LEU A 111 -4.37 2.28 1.53
C LEU A 111 -3.27 1.66 0.67
N ILE A 112 -2.11 2.33 0.60
CA ILE A 112 -0.93 1.87 -0.12
C ILE A 112 -0.36 0.63 0.57
N ASP A 113 -0.05 0.71 1.86
CA ASP A 113 0.55 -0.40 2.63
C ASP A 113 -0.30 -1.66 2.62
N ARG A 114 -1.63 -1.50 2.56
CA ARG A 114 -2.58 -2.60 2.50
C ARG A 114 -2.37 -3.47 1.26
N SER A 115 -2.04 -2.87 0.13
CA SER A 115 -2.24 -3.51 -1.18
C SER A 115 -1.03 -3.45 -2.12
N ALA A 116 -0.27 -2.35 -2.13
CA ALA A 116 0.88 -2.16 -3.01
C ALA A 116 1.92 -3.30 -2.95
N PRO A 117 2.31 -3.86 -1.78
CA PRO A 117 3.29 -4.95 -1.74
C PRO A 117 2.87 -6.18 -2.55
N ARG A 118 1.56 -6.47 -2.60
CA ARG A 118 1.03 -7.69 -3.23
C ARG A 118 0.49 -7.44 -4.62
N VAL A 119 -0.19 -6.32 -4.84
CA VAL A 119 -0.79 -5.99 -6.13
C VAL A 119 0.30 -5.50 -7.09
N VAL A 120 1.02 -4.45 -6.71
CA VAL A 120 2.11 -3.88 -7.52
C VAL A 120 3.36 -4.74 -7.41
N GLY A 121 3.82 -4.99 -6.19
CA GLY A 121 5.10 -5.63 -5.96
C GLY A 121 5.21 -7.04 -6.55
N LEU A 122 4.19 -7.91 -6.37
CA LEU A 122 4.23 -9.25 -6.96
C LEU A 122 4.05 -9.24 -8.49
N HIS A 123 3.38 -8.23 -9.05
CA HIS A 123 3.27 -8.09 -10.50
C HIS A 123 4.62 -7.72 -11.12
N LEU A 124 5.34 -6.76 -10.53
CA LEU A 124 6.61 -6.26 -11.05
C LEU A 124 7.83 -7.08 -10.62
N ARG A 125 7.68 -8.01 -9.65
CA ARG A 125 8.80 -8.81 -9.13
C ARG A 125 9.55 -9.54 -10.23
N ASP A 126 8.82 -10.22 -11.10
CA ASP A 126 9.36 -11.10 -12.15
C ASP A 126 9.36 -10.42 -13.55
N GLY A 127 9.05 -9.11 -13.60
CA GLY A 127 8.90 -8.33 -14.83
C GLY A 127 9.69 -7.03 -14.82
N ASP A 128 9.28 -6.08 -15.67
CA ASP A 128 9.90 -4.75 -15.74
C ASP A 128 9.54 -3.91 -14.52
N ARG A 129 10.56 -3.43 -13.80
CA ARG A 129 10.42 -2.61 -12.59
C ARG A 129 10.56 -1.11 -12.86
N ALA A 130 10.73 -0.69 -14.12
CA ALA A 130 10.77 0.72 -14.52
C ALA A 130 9.64 1.57 -13.91
N PRO A 131 8.38 1.09 -13.78
CA PRO A 131 7.33 1.86 -13.12
C PRO A 131 7.67 2.29 -11.69
N LEU A 132 8.38 1.46 -10.91
CA LEU A 132 8.77 1.82 -9.54
C LEU A 132 9.78 2.96 -9.51
N PHE A 133 10.71 2.99 -10.48
CA PHE A 133 11.69 4.08 -10.60
C PHE A 133 11.02 5.39 -11.02
N VAL A 134 10.05 5.34 -11.93
CA VAL A 134 9.24 6.52 -12.30
C VAL A 134 8.49 7.06 -11.09
N LEU A 135 7.85 6.18 -10.32
CA LEU A 135 7.14 6.57 -9.09
C LEU A 135 8.08 7.16 -8.04
N ALA A 136 9.28 6.60 -7.87
CA ALA A 136 10.28 7.08 -6.91
C ALA A 136 10.81 8.49 -7.24
N ALA A 137 10.81 8.86 -8.52
CA ALA A 137 11.24 10.17 -9.00
C ALA A 137 10.09 11.20 -9.12
N SER A 138 8.86 10.82 -8.78
CA SER A 138 7.68 11.69 -8.90
C SER A 138 7.63 12.75 -7.81
N ASP A 139 7.07 13.93 -8.10
CA ASP A 139 6.79 14.97 -7.09
C ASP A 139 5.67 14.59 -6.11
N ASP A 140 4.88 13.56 -6.42
CA ASP A 140 3.80 13.09 -5.56
C ASP A 140 4.29 12.15 -4.44
N VAL A 141 3.93 12.48 -3.20
CA VAL A 141 4.31 11.73 -1.99
C VAL A 141 3.80 10.28 -1.99
N TRP A 142 2.61 10.04 -2.53
CA TRP A 142 1.96 8.73 -2.60
C TRP A 142 2.58 7.87 -3.68
N HIS A 143 3.02 8.47 -4.78
CA HIS A 143 3.83 7.79 -5.80
C HIS A 143 5.15 7.30 -5.20
N ARG A 144 5.91 8.20 -4.54
CA ARG A 144 7.19 7.82 -3.93
C ARG A 144 7.02 6.80 -2.82
N ARG A 145 5.98 6.91 -1.99
CA ARG A 145 5.65 5.88 -0.98
C ARG A 145 5.35 4.54 -1.66
N THR A 146 4.56 4.53 -2.73
CA THR A 146 4.22 3.32 -3.48
C THR A 146 5.47 2.65 -4.03
N ALA A 147 6.40 3.41 -4.61
CA ALA A 147 7.66 2.90 -5.12
C ALA A 147 8.42 2.09 -4.06
N VAL A 148 8.52 2.63 -2.84
CA VAL A 148 9.18 1.96 -1.73
C VAL A 148 8.37 0.75 -1.24
N VAL A 149 7.09 0.93 -0.94
CA VAL A 149 6.26 -0.08 -0.28
C VAL A 149 6.02 -1.30 -1.18
N ALA A 150 5.88 -1.10 -2.49
CA ALA A 150 5.74 -2.19 -3.45
C ALA A 150 6.95 -3.13 -3.43
N THR A 151 8.16 -2.63 -3.17
CA THR A 151 9.39 -3.45 -3.13
C THR A 151 9.41 -4.47 -2.00
N PHE A 152 8.53 -4.38 -0.99
CA PHE A 152 8.54 -5.32 0.14
C PHE A 152 8.35 -6.78 -0.29
N SER A 153 7.63 -7.06 -1.39
CA SER A 153 7.53 -8.43 -1.90
C SER A 153 8.75 -8.88 -2.70
N ILE A 154 9.49 -7.94 -3.30
CA ILE A 154 10.75 -8.18 -4.01
C ILE A 154 11.85 -8.49 -2.98
N ILE A 155 11.97 -7.66 -1.95
CA ILE A 155 12.91 -7.85 -0.83
C ILE A 155 12.68 -9.23 -0.17
N ARG A 156 11.42 -9.57 0.13
CA ARG A 156 11.07 -10.86 0.74
C ARG A 156 11.31 -12.06 -0.17
N ALA A 157 11.45 -11.85 -1.48
CA ALA A 157 11.87 -12.89 -2.42
C ALA A 157 13.41 -13.06 -2.48
N GLY A 158 14.16 -12.27 -1.69
CA GLY A 158 15.62 -12.32 -1.62
C GLY A 158 16.33 -11.34 -2.55
N ASP A 159 15.59 -10.55 -3.33
CA ASP A 159 16.18 -9.55 -4.23
C ASP A 159 16.15 -8.17 -3.56
N VAL A 160 17.34 -7.65 -3.27
CA VAL A 160 17.54 -6.35 -2.60
C VAL A 160 18.12 -5.29 -3.52
N ALA A 161 18.51 -5.63 -4.76
CA ALA A 161 19.27 -4.74 -5.63
C ALA A 161 18.46 -3.52 -6.10
N ASP A 162 17.32 -3.74 -6.77
CA ASP A 162 16.44 -2.63 -7.16
C ASP A 162 15.77 -1.94 -5.97
N PRO A 163 15.33 -2.66 -4.91
CA PRO A 163 14.84 -2.00 -3.70
C PRO A 163 15.84 -1.01 -3.10
N LEU A 164 17.14 -1.34 -3.04
CA LEU A 164 18.19 -0.42 -2.58
C LEU A 164 18.31 0.79 -3.51
N ARG A 165 18.29 0.59 -4.84
CA ARG A 165 18.33 1.69 -5.82
C ARG A 165 17.14 2.64 -5.66
N ILE A 166 15.93 2.10 -5.45
CA ILE A 166 14.73 2.88 -5.16
C ILE A 166 14.88 3.63 -3.83
N CYS A 167 15.40 2.98 -2.79
CA CYS A 167 15.69 3.61 -1.50
C CYS A 167 16.67 4.79 -1.64
N THR A 168 17.70 4.68 -2.50
CA THR A 168 18.65 5.76 -2.77
C THR A 168 17.95 6.99 -3.36
N LEU A 169 17.01 6.80 -4.29
CA LEU A 169 16.26 7.92 -4.90
C LEU A 169 15.45 8.73 -3.88
N VAL A 170 14.95 8.07 -2.83
CA VAL A 170 14.13 8.70 -1.78
C VAL A 170 14.90 8.91 -0.47
N ALA A 171 16.22 8.71 -0.45
CA ALA A 171 17.02 8.76 0.77
C ALA A 171 16.90 10.11 1.51
N ALA A 172 16.91 11.19 0.71
CA ALA A 172 16.81 12.58 1.17
C ALA A 172 15.38 13.16 1.05
N ASP A 173 14.36 12.31 0.90
CA ASP A 173 12.98 12.76 0.73
C ASP A 173 12.51 13.61 1.93
N PRO A 174 11.97 14.82 1.73
CA PRO A 174 11.50 15.68 2.81
C PRO A 174 10.27 15.11 3.52
N GLU A 175 9.50 14.25 2.86
CA GLU A 175 8.23 13.77 3.36
C GLU A 175 8.42 12.65 4.38
N LYS A 176 7.94 12.91 5.62
CA LYS A 176 7.96 11.93 6.71
C LYS A 176 7.27 10.62 6.32
N LEU A 177 6.21 10.68 5.52
CA LEU A 177 5.50 9.51 5.04
C LEU A 177 6.38 8.63 4.16
N VAL A 178 7.22 9.18 3.28
CA VAL A 178 8.16 8.38 2.48
C VAL A 178 9.30 7.86 3.35
N GLN A 179 9.84 8.71 4.23
CA GLN A 179 10.93 8.35 5.14
C GLN A 179 10.58 7.18 6.08
N THR A 180 9.33 7.07 6.54
CA THR A 180 8.89 5.91 7.33
C THR A 180 8.82 4.61 6.51
N ALA A 181 8.43 4.70 5.24
CA ALA A 181 8.46 3.57 4.33
C ALA A 181 9.91 3.15 4.03
N LEU A 182 10.81 4.11 3.78
CA LEU A 182 12.25 3.89 3.58
C LEU A 182 12.87 3.13 4.76
N GLY A 183 12.66 3.62 5.99
CA GLY A 183 13.17 2.93 7.19
C GLY A 183 12.66 1.50 7.30
N THR A 184 11.39 1.25 6.94
CA THR A 184 10.81 -0.09 6.93
C THR A 184 11.43 -0.96 5.84
N ALA A 185 11.63 -0.44 4.64
CA ALA A 185 12.28 -1.15 3.53
C ALA A 185 13.70 -1.60 3.91
N LEU A 186 14.50 -0.69 4.48
CA LEU A 186 15.84 -0.99 4.93
C LEU A 186 15.87 -2.05 6.04
N ARG A 187 14.89 -2.03 6.95
CA ARG A 187 14.74 -3.10 7.94
C ARG A 187 14.46 -4.45 7.28
N GLU A 188 13.55 -4.50 6.31
CA GLU A 188 13.27 -5.75 5.57
C GLU A 188 14.52 -6.22 4.80
N ILE A 189 15.25 -5.31 4.16
CA ILE A 189 16.53 -5.60 3.48
C ILE A 189 17.52 -6.16 4.50
N GLY A 190 17.65 -5.55 5.67
CA GLY A 190 18.56 -5.98 6.73
C GLY A 190 18.25 -7.37 7.30
N ARG A 191 17.05 -7.94 7.06
CA ARG A 191 16.75 -9.35 7.39
C ARG A 191 17.28 -10.33 6.36
N ILE A 192 17.57 -9.87 5.15
CA ILE A 192 18.10 -10.66 4.03
C ILE A 192 19.61 -10.43 3.89
N ASP A 193 20.01 -9.16 3.82
CA ASP A 193 21.38 -8.68 3.67
C ASP A 193 21.67 -7.53 4.65
N PRO A 194 22.11 -7.86 5.89
CA PRO A 194 22.49 -6.87 6.88
C PRO A 194 23.61 -5.93 6.40
N ALA A 195 24.58 -6.46 5.64
CA ALA A 195 25.75 -5.70 5.18
C ALA A 195 25.35 -4.63 4.17
N ALA A 196 24.46 -4.95 3.22
CA ALA A 196 23.94 -3.98 2.27
C ALA A 196 23.11 -2.87 2.95
N ARG A 197 22.30 -3.21 3.96
CA ARG A 197 21.59 -2.21 4.78
C ARG A 197 22.58 -1.30 5.53
N ASP A 198 23.59 -1.87 6.17
CA ASP A 198 24.57 -1.09 6.95
C ASP A 198 25.39 -0.16 6.06
N ALA A 199 25.79 -0.63 4.88
CA ALA A 199 26.43 0.21 3.86
C ALA A 199 25.52 1.36 3.42
N PHE A 200 24.25 1.09 3.15
CA PHE A 200 23.28 2.13 2.79
C PHE A 200 23.13 3.18 3.90
N VAL A 201 22.98 2.74 5.16
CA VAL A 201 22.82 3.66 6.29
C VAL A 201 24.10 4.46 6.55
N ALA A 202 25.28 3.89 6.33
CA ALA A 202 26.54 4.62 6.43
C ALA A 202 26.64 5.74 5.39
N ASP A 203 26.24 5.47 4.14
CA ASP A 203 26.35 6.43 3.03
C ASP A 203 25.23 7.49 3.06
N HIS A 204 23.98 7.06 3.24
CA HIS A 204 22.80 7.92 3.11
C HIS A 204 22.20 8.37 4.46
N GLY A 205 22.61 7.77 5.57
CA GLY A 205 22.11 8.08 6.92
C GLY A 205 22.05 9.56 7.28
N PRO A 206 23.04 10.40 6.92
CA PRO A 206 23.00 11.85 7.19
C PRO A 206 21.80 12.58 6.57
N THR A 207 21.27 12.09 5.44
CA THR A 207 20.12 12.69 4.73
C THR A 207 18.77 12.16 5.19
N MET A 208 18.76 10.99 5.83
CA MET A 208 17.54 10.37 6.33
C MET A 208 17.02 11.05 7.60
N THR A 209 15.73 10.89 7.87
CA THR A 209 15.18 11.29 9.18
C THR A 209 15.70 10.38 10.29
N ALA A 210 15.78 10.90 11.52
CA ALA A 210 16.16 10.11 12.70
C ALA A 210 15.23 8.90 12.92
N THR A 211 13.94 9.04 12.60
CA THR A 211 12.97 7.94 12.68
C THR A 211 13.28 6.85 11.66
N ALA A 212 13.54 7.22 10.40
CA ALA A 212 13.89 6.25 9.36
C ALA A 212 15.15 5.46 9.72
N ARG A 213 16.21 6.13 10.19
CA ARG A 213 17.45 5.48 10.65
C ARG A 213 17.18 4.49 11.78
N ARG A 214 16.40 4.89 12.79
CA ARG A 214 16.07 4.03 13.93
C ARG A 214 15.27 2.80 13.51
N VAL A 215 14.31 2.95 12.59
CA VAL A 215 13.53 1.81 12.09
C VAL A 215 14.40 0.88 11.24
N ALA A 216 15.30 1.43 10.42
CA ALA A 216 16.19 0.64 9.56
C ALA A 216 17.08 -0.34 10.36
N THR A 217 17.44 0.01 11.59
CA THR A 217 18.34 -0.78 12.44
C THR A 217 17.64 -1.49 13.60
N SER A 218 16.31 -1.38 13.72
CA SER A 218 15.56 -2.10 14.75
C SER A 218 15.50 -3.60 14.44
N ALA A 219 15.61 -4.43 15.49
CA ALA A 219 15.46 -5.89 15.41
C ALA A 219 14.09 -6.33 14.82
#